data_AF-A0A532VF17-F1
#
_entry.id   AF-A0A532VF17-F1
#
_cell.length_a   1.000
_cell.length_b   1.000
_cell.length_c   1.000
_cell.angle_alpha   90.00
_cell.angle_beta   90.00
_cell.angle_gamma   90.00
#
_symmetry.space_group_name_H-M   'P 1'
#
loop_
_entity.id
_entity.type
_entity.pdbx_description
1 polymer ?
#
loop_
_entity_poly.entity_id
_entity_poly.type
_entity_poly.pdbx_seq_one_letter_code
_entity_poly.pdbx_strand_id
1 'polypeptide(L)' 'MKIDPITLEVIRNRLIAASRDIRRTVERAAYSPVLYEVVDFSCGILDSEA' A
#
# COMPACT_ATOMS: atom_id res chain seq x y z
N MET A 1 17.52 -17.75 -11.22
CA MET A 1 17.95 -16.33 -11.19
C MET A 1 18.36 -16.00 -9.76
N LYS A 2 19.54 -15.43 -9.52
CA LYS A 2 19.98 -15.07 -8.16
C LYS A 2 19.54 -13.63 -7.89
N ILE A 3 18.53 -13.43 -7.05
CA ILE A 3 18.05 -12.10 -6.67
C ILE A 3 19.01 -11.53 -5.63
N ASP A 4 19.43 -10.27 -5.82
CA ASP A 4 20.23 -9.56 -4.82
C ASP A 4 19.37 -9.23 -3.58
N PRO A 5 19.75 -9.70 -2.38
CA PRO A 5 18.93 -9.55 -1.18
C PRO A 5 18.75 -8.08 -0.76
N ILE A 6 19.72 -7.21 -1.05
CA ILE A 6 19.62 -5.77 -0.73
C ILE A 6 18.54 -5.13 -1.59
N THR A 7 18.59 -5.37 -2.90
CA THR A 7 17.59 -4.87 -3.86
C THR A 7 16.19 -5.37 -3.54
N LEU A 8 16.07 -6.66 -3.16
CA LEU A 8 14.79 -7.24 -2.75
C LEU A 8 14.16 -6.49 -1.58
N GLU A 9 14.92 -6.23 -0.52
CA GLU A 9 14.42 -5.55 0.67
C GLU A 9 14.09 -4.08 0.41
N VAL A 10 14.88 -3.40 -0.44
CA VAL A 10 14.56 -2.02 -0.86
C VAL A 10 13.21 -1.98 -1.59
N ILE A 11 13.00 -2.88 -2.56
CA ILE A 11 11.75 -2.92 -3.33
C ILE A 11 10.57 -3.29 -2.41
N ARG A 12 10.72 -4.33 -1.58
CA ARG A 12 9.70 -4.76 -0.60
C ARG A 12 9.26 -3.60 0.29
N ASN A 13 10.21 -2.89 0.90
CA ASN A 13 9.89 -1.77 1.80
C ASN A 13 9.23 -0.61 1.05
N ARG A 14 9.64 -0.34 -0.20
CA ARG A 14 9.00 0.69 -1.03
C ARG A 14 7.56 0.35 -1.39
N LEU A 15 7.25 -0.90 -1.70
CA LEU A 15 5.88 -1.33 -1.97
C LEU A 15 4.99 -1.22 -0.73
N ILE A 16 5.51 -1.59 0.45
CA ILE A 16 4.81 -1.41 1.73
C ILE A 16 4.57 0.08 2.00
N ALA A 17 5.57 0.94 1.79
CA ALA A 17 5.43 2.38 1.96
C ALA A 17 4.38 2.97 0.99
N ALA A 18 4.41 2.59 -0.28
CA ALA A 18 3.44 3.03 -1.27
C ALA A 18 1.99 2.66 -0.89
N SER A 19 1.74 1.42 -0.42
CA SER A 19 0.42 1.03 0.09
C SER A 19 -0.03 1.89 1.28
N ARG A 20 0.87 2.24 2.20
CA ARG A 20 0.57 3.13 3.33
C ARG A 20 0.24 4.56 2.89
N ASP A 21 0.96 5.07 1.89
CA ASP A 21 0.70 6.40 1.33
C ASP A 21 -0.65 6.45 0.60
N ILE A 22 -1.01 5.38 -0.13
CA ILE A 22 -2.36 5.24 -0.72
C ILE A 22 -3.41 5.28 0.39
N ARG A 23 -3.26 4.48 1.45
CA ARG A 23 -4.20 4.47 2.58
C ARG A 23 -4.38 5.87 3.17
N ARG A 24 -3.30 6.57 3.47
CA ARG A 24 -3.34 7.91 4.06
C ARG A 24 -4.03 8.93 3.14
N THR A 25 -3.81 8.79 1.83
CA THR A 25 -4.45 9.65 0.84
C THR A 25 -5.94 9.38 0.76
N VAL A 26 -6.35 8.11 0.69
CA VAL A 26 -7.76 7.70 0.65
C VAL A 26 -8.50 8.15 1.90
N GLU A 27 -7.95 7.90 3.08
CA GLU A 27 -8.53 8.29 4.36
C GLU A 27 -8.82 9.79 4.36
N ARG A 28 -7.83 10.64 4.09
CA ARG A 28 -7.96 12.11 4.11
C ARG A 28 -8.86 12.68 3.00
N ALA A 29 -9.01 11.96 1.89
CA ALA A 29 -9.85 12.38 0.76
C ALA A 29 -11.29 11.85 0.87
N ALA A 30 -11.56 10.95 1.81
CA ALA A 30 -12.85 10.31 1.92
C ALA A 30 -13.93 11.26 2.47
N TYR A 31 -15.05 11.34 1.77
CA TYR A 31 -16.27 11.99 2.26
C TYR A 31 -17.10 11.06 3.16
N SER A 32 -16.96 9.74 3.00
CA SER A 32 -17.68 8.75 3.80
C SER A 32 -17.06 8.61 5.19
N PRO A 33 -17.83 8.77 6.29
CA PRO A 33 -17.34 8.54 7.66
C PRO A 33 -16.84 7.10 7.88
N VAL A 34 -17.39 6.13 7.16
CA VAL A 34 -16.92 4.73 7.22
C VAL A 34 -15.46 4.60 6.75
N LEU A 35 -15.05 5.43 5.79
CA LEU A 35 -13.68 5.42 5.29
C LEU A 35 -12.77 6.39 6.04
N TYR A 36 -13.28 7.56 6.45
CA TYR A 36 -12.50 8.58 7.15
C TYR A 36 -12.28 8.26 8.64
N GLU A 37 -13.32 7.82 9.36
CA GLU A 37 -13.27 7.64 10.82
C GLU A 37 -13.14 6.17 11.22
N VAL A 38 -13.93 5.29 10.58
CA VAL A 38 -13.94 3.86 10.91
C VAL A 38 -12.76 3.14 10.24
N VAL A 39 -12.28 3.66 9.11
CA VAL A 39 -11.16 3.12 8.34
C VAL A 39 -11.39 1.65 7.96
N ASP A 40 -12.62 1.33 7.56
CA ASP A 40 -13.01 -0.01 7.12
C ASP A 40 -12.64 -0.24 5.64
N PHE A 41 -11.34 -0.27 5.37
CA PHE A 41 -10.79 -0.59 4.06
C PHE A 41 -9.33 -1.06 4.16
N SER A 42 -8.81 -1.62 3.06
CA SER A 42 -7.40 -1.96 2.91
C SER A 42 -6.85 -1.51 1.56
N CYS A 43 -5.52 -1.42 1.46
CA CYS A 43 -4.83 -1.05 0.22
C CYS A 43 -3.79 -2.10 -0.12
N GLY A 44 -3.91 -2.71 -1.30
CA GLY A 44 -2.99 -3.71 -1.82
C GLY A 44 -2.30 -3.23 -3.10
N ILE A 45 -1.09 -3.71 -3.32
CA ILE A 45 -0.41 -3.61 -4.62
C ILE A 45 -0.33 -5.03 -5.15
N LEU A 46 -0.83 -5.21 -6.37
CA LEU A 46 -0.93 -6.49 -7.06
C LEU A 46 0.02 -6.46 -8.26
N ASP A 47 0.52 -7.62 -8.64
CA ASP A 47 1.19 -7.77 -9.93
C ASP A 47 0.13 -7.91 -11.05
N SER A 48 0.58 -8.16 -12.27
CA SER A 48 -0.30 -8.32 -13.43
C SER A 48 -1.04 -9.65 -13.49
N GLU A 49 -0.68 -10.63 -12.65
CA GLU A 49 -1.21 -12.01 -12.68
C GLU A 49 -2.12 -12.33 -11.49
N ALA A 50 -2.16 -11.45 -10.48
CA ALA A 50 -2.94 -11.60 -9.25
C ALA A 50 -4.45 -11.36 -9.42
#